data_AF-A0A2X1QGJ0-F1
#
_entry.id   AF-A0A2X1QGJ0-F1
#
_cell.length_a   1.000
_cell.length_b   1.000
_cell.length_c   1.000
_cell.angle_alpha   90.00
_cell.angle_beta   90.00
_cell.angle_gamma   90.00
#
_symmetry.space_group_name_H-M   'P 1'
#
loop_
_entity.id
_entity.type
_entity.pdbx_description
1 polymer ?
#
loop_
_entity_poly.entity_id
_entity_poly.type
_entity_poly.pdbx_seq_one_letter_code
_entity_poly.pdbx_strand_id
1 'polypeptide(L)'
;MASRSPDYQPGQYLAIWLKPEGFEYQEIRQYSLTRKADGKGYRIAVKREEGGQVSSWLHNHASEGDVVYLAAPAGDFFLNVKSQTPVTLLSGGVGQTPMLAMLDALAKSGHQGQVNWFHAAENGDVHAFADEVKALGTALPAFTSHVWYRTPTEDDRQAGRF
;
A
#
# COMPACT_ATOMS: atom_id res chain seq x y z
N MET A 1 -7.32 -10.89 27.36
CA MET A 1 -7.39 -11.59 26.06
C MET A 1 -7.05 -10.55 24.99
N ALA A 2 -6.04 -10.76 24.15
CA ALA A 2 -5.75 -9.80 23.08
C ALA A 2 -6.84 -9.92 22.01
N SER A 3 -7.54 -8.83 21.71
CA SER A 3 -8.51 -8.77 20.62
C SER A 3 -7.77 -8.96 19.29
N ARG A 4 -8.11 -10.02 18.54
CA ARG A 4 -7.56 -10.26 17.20
C ARG A 4 -8.25 -9.33 16.19
N SER A 5 -7.49 -8.63 15.36
CA SER A 5 -8.07 -7.82 14.28
C SER A 5 -8.76 -8.70 13.24
N PRO A 6 -9.93 -8.30 12.70
CA PRO A 6 -10.58 -8.99 11.59
C PRO A 6 -9.64 -9.23 10.40
N ASP A 7 -9.77 -10.41 9.80
CA ASP A 7 -9.05 -10.81 8.59
C ASP A 7 -9.53 -10.02 7.36
N TYR A 8 -8.74 -10.02 6.29
CA TYR A 8 -9.06 -9.31 5.04
C TYR A 8 -8.34 -9.91 3.82
N GLN A 9 -8.89 -9.63 2.64
CA GLN A 9 -8.31 -10.07 1.38
C GLN A 9 -7.31 -9.02 0.84
N PRO A 10 -6.15 -9.43 0.29
CA PRO A 10 -5.16 -8.49 -0.24
C PRO A 10 -5.75 -7.66 -1.38
N GLY A 11 -5.87 -6.34 -1.16
CA GLY A 11 -6.52 -5.40 -2.07
C GLY A 11 -7.66 -4.59 -1.42
N GLN A 12 -8.25 -5.11 -0.35
CA GLN A 12 -9.28 -4.44 0.42
C GLN A 12 -8.76 -3.21 1.17
N TYR A 13 -9.70 -2.37 1.61
CA TYR A 13 -9.44 -1.12 2.32
C TYR A 13 -10.11 -1.08 3.69
N LEU A 14 -9.66 -0.15 4.53
CA LEU A 14 -10.35 0.28 5.74
C LEU A 14 -10.99 1.65 5.51
N ALA A 15 -12.15 1.90 6.13
CA ALA A 15 -12.66 3.25 6.31
C ALA A 15 -12.23 3.79 7.68
N ILE A 16 -11.57 4.94 7.70
CA ILE A 16 -11.11 5.62 8.92
C ILE A 16 -11.99 6.85 9.15
N TRP A 17 -12.50 6.96 10.37
CA TRP A 17 -13.37 8.03 10.81
C TRP A 17 -12.58 8.96 11.71
N LEU A 18 -12.53 10.25 11.36
CA LEU A 18 -11.69 11.25 12.01
C LEU A 18 -12.50 12.50 12.32
N LYS A 19 -12.44 12.93 13.58
CA LYS A 19 -12.94 14.24 14.03
C LYS A 19 -11.99 14.84 15.06
N PRO A 20 -10.72 15.11 14.69
CA PRO A 20 -9.80 15.82 15.56
C PRO A 20 -10.32 17.24 15.86
N GLU A 21 -9.78 17.86 16.90
CA GLU A 21 -10.09 19.24 17.23
C GLU A 21 -9.75 20.16 16.03
N GLY A 22 -10.66 21.09 15.72
CA GLY A 22 -10.55 21.98 14.56
C GLY A 22 -11.20 21.47 13.27
N PHE A 23 -11.64 20.20 13.19
CA PHE A 23 -12.47 19.75 12.08
C PHE A 23 -13.93 20.16 12.31
N GLU A 24 -14.54 20.84 11.34
CA GLU A 24 -15.97 21.25 11.39
C GLU A 24 -16.88 20.01 11.42
N TYR A 25 -16.58 19.02 10.59
CA TYR A 25 -17.34 17.77 10.47
C TYR A 25 -16.47 16.55 10.71
N GLN A 26 -17.12 15.41 10.99
CA GLN A 26 -16.43 14.13 10.97
C GLN A 26 -16.16 13.73 9.53
N GLU A 27 -14.89 13.44 9.24
CA GLU A 27 -14.45 12.99 7.93
C GLU A 27 -14.30 11.47 7.91
N ILE A 28 -14.70 10.84 6.81
CA ILE A 28 -14.48 9.41 6.56
C ILE A 28 -13.67 9.26 5.28
N ARG A 29 -12.55 8.52 5.35
CA ARG A 29 -11.70 8.23 4.20
C ARG A 29 -11.34 6.76 4.12
N GLN A 30 -11.20 6.26 2.90
CA GLN A 30 -10.81 4.88 2.62
C GLN A 30 -9.32 4.81 2.33
N TYR A 31 -8.65 3.83 2.94
CA TYR A 31 -7.23 3.56 2.69
C TYR A 31 -7.02 2.07 2.51
N SER A 32 -6.42 1.68 1.38
CA SER A 32 -6.06 0.29 1.11
C SER A 32 -5.09 -0.23 2.17
N LEU A 33 -5.32 -1.48 2.57
CA LEU A 33 -4.37 -2.22 3.39
C LEU A 33 -3.16 -2.57 2.54
N THR A 34 -1.98 -2.55 3.14
CA THR A 34 -0.68 -2.58 2.42
C THR A 34 0.15 -3.82 2.71
N ARG A 35 -0.36 -4.78 3.48
CA ARG A 35 0.29 -6.07 3.78
C ARG A 35 -0.75 -7.19 3.77
N LYS A 36 -0.29 -8.44 3.81
CA LYS A 36 -1.13 -9.58 4.18
C LYS A 36 -1.57 -9.44 5.65
N ALA A 37 -2.82 -9.81 5.94
CA ALA A 37 -3.33 -9.87 7.31
C ALA A 37 -2.45 -10.73 8.23
N ASP A 38 -2.21 -10.24 9.45
CA ASP A 38 -1.43 -10.93 10.50
C ASP A 38 -2.25 -11.15 11.80
N GLY A 39 -3.48 -10.65 11.85
CA GLY A 39 -4.38 -10.71 13.00
C GLY A 39 -4.00 -9.82 14.18
N LYS A 40 -2.94 -8.99 14.05
CA LYS A 40 -2.45 -8.10 15.12
C LYS A 40 -2.82 -6.65 14.87
N GLY A 41 -2.82 -6.22 13.62
CA GLY A 41 -3.14 -4.84 13.27
C GLY A 41 -3.23 -4.62 11.77
N TYR A 42 -3.35 -3.35 11.41
CA TYR A 42 -3.50 -2.89 10.03
C TYR A 42 -2.38 -1.92 9.67
N ARG A 43 -1.92 -1.97 8.42
CA ARG A 43 -0.99 -0.98 7.86
C ARG A 43 -1.63 -0.31 6.67
N ILE A 44 -1.73 1.01 6.73
CA ILE A 44 -2.10 1.89 5.61
C ILE A 44 -0.87 2.69 5.18
N ALA A 45 -0.92 3.27 3.98
CA ALA A 45 0.01 4.31 3.57
C ALA A 45 -0.78 5.47 2.95
N VAL A 46 -0.50 6.69 3.39
CA VAL A 46 -1.26 7.88 3.03
C VAL A 46 -0.36 8.83 2.29
N LYS A 47 -0.72 9.15 1.03
CA LYS A 47 -0.11 10.28 0.32
C LYS A 47 -0.69 11.58 0.88
N ARG A 48 0.17 12.54 1.16
CA ARG A 48 -0.26 13.91 1.46
C ARG A 48 -0.77 14.55 0.18
N GLU A 49 -2.03 14.99 0.20
CA GLU A 49 -2.63 15.73 -0.90
C GLU A 49 -2.66 17.21 -0.53
N GLU A 50 -2.30 18.08 -1.48
CA GLU A 50 -2.38 19.52 -1.30
C GLU A 50 -3.84 19.94 -1.06
N GLY A 51 -4.09 20.71 0.00
CA GLY A 51 -5.46 21.04 0.43
C GLY A 51 -6.24 19.88 1.06
N GLY A 52 -5.66 18.68 1.17
CA GLY A 52 -6.32 17.52 1.76
C GLY A 52 -6.38 17.60 3.28
N GLN A 53 -7.59 17.79 3.84
CA GLN A 53 -7.80 17.95 5.28
C GLN A 53 -7.32 16.74 6.09
N VAL A 54 -7.79 15.53 5.74
CA VAL A 54 -7.45 14.30 6.47
C VAL A 54 -5.99 13.88 6.25
N SER A 55 -5.51 13.87 5.01
CA SER A 55 -4.14 13.44 4.73
C SER A 55 -3.10 14.41 5.31
N SER A 56 -3.38 15.71 5.33
CA SER A 56 -2.52 16.69 6.01
C SER A 56 -2.55 16.53 7.52
N TRP A 57 -3.71 16.23 8.12
CA TRP A 57 -3.79 15.96 9.56
C TRP A 57 -2.99 14.71 9.93
N LEU A 58 -3.14 13.61 9.18
CA LEU A 58 -2.39 12.37 9.39
C LEU A 58 -0.87 12.54 9.25
N HIS A 59 -0.40 13.46 8.41
CA HIS A 59 1.03 13.73 8.21
C HIS A 59 1.61 14.70 9.25
N ASN A 60 0.86 15.70 9.68
CA ASN A 60 1.41 16.83 10.44
C ASN A 60 1.03 16.83 11.92
N HIS A 61 -0.05 16.15 12.31
CA HIS A 61 -0.62 16.25 13.67
C HIS A 61 -0.80 14.89 14.34
N ALA A 62 -1.21 13.86 13.58
CA ALA A 62 -1.38 12.53 14.14
C ALA A 62 -0.04 11.99 14.69
N SER A 63 -0.10 11.39 15.87
CA SER A 63 1.06 10.85 16.58
C SER A 63 0.78 9.44 17.12
N GLU A 64 1.85 8.70 17.42
CA GLU A 64 1.70 7.43 18.14
C GLU A 64 0.97 7.63 19.47
N GLY A 65 -0.02 6.79 19.74
CA GLY A 65 -0.91 6.93 20.90
C GLY A 65 -2.26 7.58 20.59
N ASP A 66 -2.39 8.28 19.46
CA ASP A 66 -3.68 8.80 19.00
C ASP A 66 -4.63 7.66 18.64
N VAL A 67 -5.91 7.87 18.95
CA VAL A 67 -6.97 6.89 18.68
C VAL A 67 -7.79 7.34 17.48
N VAL A 68 -7.98 6.43 16.53
CA VAL A 68 -8.84 6.60 15.36
C VAL A 68 -9.87 5.49 15.31
N TYR A 69 -11.04 5.75 14.73
CA TYR A 69 -12.09 4.75 14.59
C TYR A 69 -12.04 4.13 13.20
N LEU A 70 -12.16 2.80 13.16
CA LEU A 70 -12.06 2.01 11.93
C LEU A 70 -13.37 1.26 11.70
N ALA A 71 -13.87 1.28 10.47
CA ALA A 71 -14.78 0.25 10.00
C ALA A 71 -14.02 -1.05 9.70
N ALA A 72 -14.71 -2.18 9.69
CA ALA A 72 -14.12 -3.45 9.27
C ALA A 72 -13.63 -3.36 7.80
N PRO A 73 -12.59 -4.15 7.42
CA PRO A 73 -12.13 -4.21 6.04
C PRO A 73 -13.26 -4.51 5.05
N ALA A 74 -13.24 -3.82 3.92
CA ALA A 74 -14.25 -3.93 2.85
C ALA A 74 -13.63 -3.76 1.46
N GLY A 75 -14.42 -4.00 0.43
CA GLY A 75 -14.04 -3.84 -0.98
C GLY A 75 -14.11 -5.15 -1.77
N ASP A 76 -14.44 -5.01 -3.05
CA ASP A 76 -14.58 -6.07 -4.06
C ASP A 76 -13.35 -6.20 -4.97
N PHE A 77 -12.38 -5.30 -4.85
CA PHE A 77 -11.08 -5.39 -5.50
C PHE A 77 -10.08 -6.15 -4.61
N PHE A 78 -9.75 -7.40 -4.98
CA PHE A 78 -8.80 -8.22 -4.23
C PHE A 78 -8.14 -9.31 -5.10
N LEU A 79 -6.98 -9.78 -4.64
CA LEU A 79 -6.25 -10.87 -5.26
C LEU A 79 -6.95 -12.22 -4.99
N ASN A 80 -7.40 -12.87 -6.06
CA ASN A 80 -7.99 -14.21 -6.00
C ASN A 80 -7.45 -15.07 -7.15
N VAL A 81 -6.35 -15.76 -6.89
CA VAL A 81 -5.64 -16.57 -7.90
C VAL A 81 -5.21 -17.92 -7.34
N LYS A 82 -5.02 -18.89 -8.24
CA LYS A 82 -4.42 -20.19 -7.89
C LYS A 82 -2.89 -20.05 -7.80
N SER A 83 -2.23 -20.97 -7.13
CA SER A 83 -0.78 -20.92 -6.82
C SER A 83 0.18 -20.82 -8.01
N GLN A 84 -0.27 -21.12 -9.23
CA GLN A 84 0.55 -21.05 -10.45
C GLN A 84 0.04 -20.03 -11.47
N THR A 85 -1.08 -19.34 -11.19
CA THR A 85 -1.62 -18.33 -12.09
C THR A 85 -0.62 -17.16 -12.17
N PRO A 86 -0.11 -16.77 -13.36
CA PRO A 86 0.70 -15.58 -13.48
C PRO A 86 -0.06 -14.33 -13.04
N VAL A 87 0.60 -13.43 -12.32
CA VAL A 87 0.00 -12.19 -11.80
C VAL A 87 0.81 -10.99 -12.26
N THR A 88 0.13 -9.96 -12.76
CA THR A 88 0.73 -8.65 -13.02
C THR A 88 0.07 -7.61 -12.13
N LEU A 89 0.88 -6.97 -11.29
CA LEU A 89 0.49 -5.87 -10.41
C LEU A 89 0.90 -4.56 -11.08
N LEU A 90 -0.07 -3.79 -11.57
CA LEU A 90 0.14 -2.52 -12.25
C LEU A 90 -0.37 -1.36 -11.40
N SER A 91 0.46 -0.34 -11.17
CA SER A 91 0.08 0.81 -10.35
C SER A 91 0.76 2.12 -10.75
N GLY A 92 0.18 3.24 -10.30
CA GLY A 92 0.78 4.57 -10.39
C GLY A 92 0.71 5.29 -9.03
N GLY A 93 1.84 5.83 -8.56
CA GLY A 93 1.95 6.53 -7.28
C GLY A 93 1.31 5.77 -6.10
N VAL A 94 0.52 6.46 -5.28
CA VAL A 94 -0.13 5.85 -4.09
C VAL A 94 -1.07 4.67 -4.43
N GLY A 95 -1.48 4.51 -5.70
CA GLY A 95 -2.23 3.36 -6.17
C GLY A 95 -1.50 2.01 -6.02
N GLN A 96 -0.21 2.01 -5.66
CA GLN A 96 0.53 0.79 -5.30
C GLN A 96 0.09 0.17 -3.98
N THR A 97 -0.64 0.89 -3.13
CA THR A 97 -1.01 0.44 -1.78
C THR A 97 -1.74 -0.91 -1.73
N PRO A 98 -2.82 -1.17 -2.50
CA PRO A 98 -3.40 -2.51 -2.55
C PRO A 98 -2.46 -3.53 -3.20
N MET A 99 -1.67 -3.13 -4.21
CA MET A 99 -0.70 -4.01 -4.87
C MET A 99 0.37 -4.51 -3.90
N LEU A 100 0.77 -3.68 -2.92
CA LEU A 100 1.75 -4.08 -1.92
C LEU A 100 1.20 -5.18 -1.00
N ALA A 101 -0.09 -5.12 -0.62
CA ALA A 101 -0.72 -6.21 0.10
C ALA A 101 -0.77 -7.50 -0.73
N MET A 102 -1.07 -7.39 -2.03
CA MET A 102 -1.10 -8.53 -2.95
C MET A 102 0.29 -9.15 -3.10
N LEU A 103 1.33 -8.34 -3.28
CA LEU A 103 2.72 -8.80 -3.39
C LEU A 103 3.19 -9.48 -2.10
N ASP A 104 2.92 -8.89 -0.94
CA ASP A 104 3.25 -9.49 0.36
C ASP A 104 2.53 -10.83 0.56
N ALA A 105 1.28 -10.94 0.12
CA ALA A 105 0.52 -12.19 0.19
C ALA A 105 1.09 -13.27 -0.73
N LEU A 106 1.47 -12.93 -1.97
CA LEU A 106 2.10 -13.83 -2.94
C LEU A 106 3.47 -14.32 -2.44
N ALA A 107 4.29 -13.41 -1.89
CA ALA A 107 5.60 -13.76 -1.34
C ALA A 107 5.48 -14.71 -0.15
N LYS A 108 4.59 -14.40 0.80
CA LYS A 108 4.38 -15.22 2.01
C LYS A 108 3.69 -16.56 1.75
N SER A 109 2.97 -16.71 0.64
CA SER A 109 2.39 -18.00 0.23
C SER A 109 3.35 -18.85 -0.59
N GLY A 110 4.50 -18.30 -0.99
CA GLY A 110 5.43 -18.96 -1.90
C GLY A 110 4.81 -19.21 -3.28
N HIS A 111 4.13 -18.20 -3.84
CA HIS A 111 3.48 -18.30 -5.15
C HIS A 111 4.45 -18.79 -6.23
N GLN A 112 4.03 -19.78 -7.02
CA GLN A 112 4.90 -20.47 -7.97
C GLN A 112 4.80 -19.91 -9.40
N GLY A 113 3.72 -19.17 -9.70
CA GLY A 113 3.56 -18.50 -10.99
C GLY A 113 4.43 -17.25 -11.12
N GLN A 114 4.63 -16.79 -12.36
CA GLN A 114 5.28 -15.49 -12.62
C GLN A 114 4.54 -14.35 -11.92
N VAL A 115 5.28 -13.49 -11.22
CA VAL A 115 4.76 -12.24 -10.65
C VAL A 115 5.46 -11.05 -11.30
N ASN A 116 4.69 -10.14 -11.88
CA ASN A 116 5.20 -8.90 -12.46
C ASN A 116 4.78 -7.71 -11.59
N TRP A 117 5.72 -6.83 -11.28
CA TRP A 117 5.48 -5.53 -10.65
C TRP A 117 5.77 -4.42 -11.65
N PHE A 118 4.73 -3.70 -12.05
CA PHE A 118 4.83 -2.57 -12.97
C PHE A 118 4.33 -1.32 -12.25
N HIS A 119 5.21 -0.35 -12.08
CA HIS A 119 4.90 0.84 -11.28
C HIS A 119 5.37 2.12 -11.95
N ALA A 120 4.50 3.12 -12.01
CA ALA A 120 4.86 4.46 -12.43
C ALA A 120 4.87 5.43 -11.24
N ALA A 121 5.90 6.23 -11.12
CA ALA A 121 5.99 7.32 -10.15
C ALA A 121 6.40 8.62 -10.85
N GLU A 122 6.32 9.74 -10.12
CA GLU A 122 6.78 11.02 -10.66
C GLU A 122 8.31 11.00 -10.84
N ASN A 123 9.03 10.65 -9.78
CA ASN A 123 10.49 10.54 -9.69
C ASN A 123 10.89 9.79 -8.41
N GLY A 124 12.18 9.64 -8.17
CA GLY A 124 12.71 8.94 -6.99
C GLY A 124 12.41 9.60 -5.65
N ASP A 125 12.24 10.93 -5.61
CA ASP A 125 11.94 11.66 -4.37
C ASP A 125 10.57 11.30 -3.79
N VAL A 126 9.64 10.87 -4.65
CA VAL A 126 8.26 10.52 -4.26
C VAL A 126 7.91 9.04 -4.44
N HIS A 127 8.80 8.24 -5.02
CA HIS A 127 8.58 6.81 -5.19
C HIS A 127 8.75 6.07 -3.87
N ALA A 128 7.63 5.65 -3.28
CA ALA A 128 7.61 4.94 -2.02
C ALA A 128 7.77 3.41 -2.18
N PHE A 129 8.30 2.76 -1.14
CA PHE A 129 8.35 1.29 -0.98
C PHE A 129 9.21 0.51 -2.00
N ALA A 130 10.08 1.16 -2.78
CA ALA A 130 10.95 0.48 -3.75
C ALA A 130 11.76 -0.67 -3.11
N ASP A 131 12.33 -0.45 -1.92
CA ASP A 131 13.10 -1.47 -1.20
C ASP A 131 12.22 -2.62 -0.68
N GLU A 132 11.01 -2.34 -0.21
CA GLU A 132 10.08 -3.38 0.27
C GLU A 132 9.61 -4.26 -0.89
N VAL A 133 9.29 -3.66 -2.05
CA VAL A 133 8.95 -4.40 -3.27
C VAL A 133 10.10 -5.29 -3.70
N LYS A 134 11.35 -4.78 -3.69
CA LYS A 134 12.54 -5.56 -4.02
C LYS A 134 12.74 -6.74 -3.07
N ALA A 135 12.58 -6.52 -1.76
CA ALA A 135 12.71 -7.56 -0.75
C ALA A 135 11.66 -8.67 -0.92
N LEU A 136 10.39 -8.29 -1.12
CA LEU A 136 9.30 -9.25 -1.37
C LEU A 136 9.49 -10.01 -2.69
N GLY A 137 9.92 -9.32 -3.73
CA GLY A 137 10.23 -9.91 -5.04
C GLY A 137 11.34 -10.96 -4.99
N THR A 138 12.37 -10.73 -4.15
CA THR A 138 13.49 -11.67 -3.97
C THR A 138 13.05 -12.99 -3.31
N ALA A 139 11.93 -12.99 -2.57
CA ALA A 139 11.38 -14.19 -1.95
C ALA A 139 10.52 -15.04 -2.92
N LEU A 140 10.24 -14.54 -4.13
CA LEU A 140 9.45 -15.24 -5.14
C LEU A 140 10.36 -16.00 -6.12
N PRO A 141 9.95 -17.20 -6.58
CA PRO A 141 10.74 -18.00 -7.51
C PRO A 141 10.82 -17.37 -8.92
N ALA A 142 9.83 -16.56 -9.31
CA ALA A 142 9.76 -15.91 -10.60
C ALA A 142 9.14 -14.50 -10.46
N PHE A 143 10.00 -13.47 -10.43
CA PHE A 143 9.61 -12.08 -10.25
C PHE A 143 10.28 -11.15 -11.25
N THR A 144 9.49 -10.30 -11.89
CA THR A 144 9.97 -9.23 -12.78
C THR A 144 9.45 -7.90 -12.29
N SER A 145 10.31 -6.90 -12.15
CA SER A 145 9.91 -5.54 -11.81
C SER A 145 10.32 -4.58 -12.91
N HIS A 146 9.44 -3.65 -13.24
CA HIS A 146 9.74 -2.50 -14.08
C HIS A 146 9.10 -1.25 -13.46
N VAL A 147 9.90 -0.20 -13.35
CA VAL A 147 9.51 1.08 -12.78
C VAL A 147 9.68 2.13 -13.86
N TRP A 148 8.76 3.08 -13.96
CA TRP A 148 8.88 4.24 -14.83
C TRP A 148 8.81 5.51 -14.00
N TYR A 149 9.73 6.45 -14.21
CA TYR A 149 9.58 7.82 -13.70
C TYR A 149 9.17 8.78 -14.81
N ARG A 150 8.12 9.58 -14.52
CA ARG A 150 7.59 10.57 -15.47
C ARG A 150 8.55 11.75 -15.64
N THR A 151 9.13 12.23 -14.55
CA THR A 151 10.05 13.38 -14.51
C THR A 151 11.26 13.07 -13.61
N PRO A 152 12.12 12.09 -13.98
CA PRO A 152 13.24 11.67 -13.15
C PRO A 152 14.20 12.83 -12.84
N THR A 153 14.68 12.85 -11.60
CA THR A 153 15.72 13.78 -11.16
C THR A 153 17.06 13.46 -11.82
N GLU A 154 18.06 14.32 -11.62
CA GLU A 154 19.42 14.03 -12.08
C GLU A 154 20.01 12.81 -11.34
N ASP A 155 19.77 12.71 -10.02
CA ASP A 155 20.19 11.58 -9.21
C ASP A 155 19.55 10.26 -9.68
N ASP A 156 18.27 10.31 -10.06
CA ASP A 156 17.57 9.17 -10.65
C ASP A 156 18.31 8.70 -11.91
N ARG A 157 18.57 9.62 -12.85
CA ARG A 157 19.23 9.33 -14.14
C ARG A 157 20.61 8.72 -13.96
N GLN A 158 21.38 9.22 -13.00
CA GLN A 158 22.70 8.67 -12.67
C GLN A 158 22.59 7.26 -12.06
N ALA A 159 21.56 7.01 -11.25
CA ALA A 159 21.31 5.70 -10.68
C ALA A 159 20.80 4.67 -11.72
N GLY A 160 20.09 5.11 -12.77
CA GLY A 160 19.63 4.25 -13.87
C GLY A 160 18.59 3.19 -13.47
N ARG A 161 17.76 3.48 -12.47
CA ARG A 161 16.82 2.52 -11.84
C ARG A 161 15.33 2.87 -12.06
N PHE A 162 14.94 3.31 -13.25
CA PHE A 162 13.56 3.65 -13.64
C PHE A 162 13.40 3.73 -15.17
#